data_AF-A0A8H8JII9-F1
#
_entry.id   AF-A0A8H8JII9-F1
#
_cell.length_a   1.000
_cell.length_b   1.000
_cell.length_c   1.000
_cell.angle_alpha   90.00
_cell.angle_beta   90.00
_cell.angle_gamma   90.00
#
_symmetry.space_group_name_H-M   'P 1'
#
loop_
_entity.id
_entity.type
_entity.pdbx_description
1 polymer ?
#
loop_
_entity_poly.entity_id
_entity_poly.type
_entity_poly.pdbx_seq_one_letter_code
_entity_poly.pdbx_strand_id
1 'polypeptide(L)'
;MTRKRKAGELEPAPAPGTLLPEKRHYRQRAHANPFSDHDLQYPPSPEEMDWSAHYPNLLNRPVEFADIGCGFGGLLIALAPLYPETLMLGK
;
A
#
# COMPACT_ATOMS: atom_id res chain seq x y z
N MET A 1 18.70 24.65 -19.91
CA MET A 1 19.04 23.67 -20.97
C MET A 1 18.24 22.39 -20.73
N THR A 2 17.15 22.22 -21.46
CA THR A 2 16.18 21.13 -21.27
C THR A 2 16.69 19.88 -22.00
N ARG A 3 17.01 18.80 -21.27
CA ARG A 3 17.37 17.52 -21.89
C ARG A 3 16.13 16.92 -22.57
N LYS A 4 16.06 17.00 -23.89
CA LYS A 4 15.13 16.21 -24.72
C LYS A 4 15.51 14.73 -24.54
N ARG A 5 14.61 13.92 -23.98
CA ARG A 5 14.72 12.46 -24.01
C ARG A 5 14.46 11.98 -25.43
N LYS A 6 15.37 11.17 -25.97
CA LYS A 6 15.32 10.60 -27.33
C LYS A 6 14.27 9.48 -27.32
N ALA A 7 13.26 9.58 -28.17
CA ALA A 7 12.26 8.53 -28.33
C ALA A 7 12.93 7.31 -28.96
N GLY A 8 13.07 6.22 -28.20
CA GLY A 8 13.55 4.94 -28.74
C GLY A 8 14.44 4.08 -27.83
N GLU A 9 14.90 4.58 -26.68
CA GLU A 9 15.56 3.70 -25.70
C GLU A 9 14.51 3.03 -24.81
N LEU A 10 14.32 1.73 -25.03
CA LEU A 10 13.63 0.85 -24.09
C LEU A 10 14.52 0.73 -22.85
N GLU A 11 14.14 1.43 -21.79
CA GLU A 11 14.69 1.21 -20.45
C GLU A 11 14.57 -0.28 -20.10
N PRO A 12 15.63 -0.92 -19.58
CA PRO A 12 15.58 -2.33 -19.21
C PRO A 12 14.45 -2.57 -18.21
N ALA A 13 13.67 -3.64 -18.42
CA ALA A 13 12.60 -4.01 -17.51
C ALA A 13 13.14 -4.10 -16.08
N PRO A 14 12.51 -3.43 -15.09
CA PRO A 14 12.98 -3.46 -13.71
C PRO A 14 12.98 -4.90 -13.21
N ALA A 15 14.00 -5.27 -12.44
CA ALA A 15 14.10 -6.57 -11.81
C ALA A 15 12.81 -6.92 -11.04
N PRO A 16 12.37 -8.19 -11.03
CA PRO A 16 11.17 -8.60 -10.31
C PRO A 16 11.38 -8.32 -8.81
N GLY A 17 10.74 -7.27 -8.30
CA GLY A 17 10.83 -6.85 -6.90
C GLY A 17 11.04 -5.35 -6.65
N THR A 18 11.15 -4.50 -7.68
CA THR A 18 11.40 -3.05 -7.47
C THR A 18 10.41 -2.11 -8.18
N LEU A 19 9.16 -2.55 -8.39
CA LEU A 19 8.10 -1.62 -8.79
C LEU A 19 7.54 -0.93 -7.55
N LEU A 20 8.25 0.09 -7.06
CA LEU A 20 7.67 1.01 -6.09
C LEU A 20 6.48 1.71 -6.75
N PRO A 21 5.31 1.77 -6.10
CA PRO A 21 4.13 2.41 -6.67
C PRO A 21 4.43 3.87 -7.00
N GLU A 22 4.39 4.21 -8.29
CA GLU A 22 4.76 5.54 -8.74
C GLU A 22 3.65 6.55 -8.48
N LYS A 23 4.01 7.74 -7.99
CA LYS A 23 3.05 8.77 -7.62
C LYS A 23 2.06 9.15 -8.73
N ARG A 24 2.53 9.13 -9.98
CA ARG A 24 1.73 9.47 -11.16
C ARG A 24 0.64 8.45 -11.50
N HIS A 25 0.77 7.20 -11.06
CA HIS A 25 -0.14 6.10 -11.44
C HIS A 25 -1.25 5.85 -10.43
N TYR A 26 -1.18 6.46 -9.26
CA TYR A 26 -2.19 6.30 -8.21
C TYR A 26 -2.97 7.58 -8.04
N ARG A 27 -4.30 7.42 -8.06
CA ARG A 27 -5.25 8.50 -7.87
C ARG A 27 -5.86 8.34 -6.49
N GLN A 28 -5.51 9.24 -5.58
CA GLN A 28 -6.26 9.38 -4.34
C GLN A 28 -7.69 9.77 -4.68
N ARG A 29 -8.64 8.85 -4.47
CA ARG A 29 -10.06 9.15 -4.53
C ARG A 29 -10.47 9.60 -3.13
N ALA A 30 -10.34 10.90 -2.87
CA ALA A 30 -10.79 11.49 -1.61
C ALA A 30 -12.31 11.30 -1.40
N HIS A 31 -13.05 11.07 -2.48
CA HIS A 31 -14.46 10.77 -2.48
C HIS A 31 -14.68 9.47 -3.25
N ALA A 32 -14.74 8.37 -2.51
CA ALA A 32 -15.32 7.14 -3.02
C ALA A 32 -16.83 7.35 -3.14
N ASN A 33 -17.42 6.96 -4.28
CA ASN A 33 -18.87 6.97 -4.39
C ASN A 33 -19.39 5.86 -3.45
N PRO A 34 -20.25 6.15 -2.45
CA PRO A 34 -20.78 5.12 -1.57
C PRO A 34 -21.57 4.04 -2.32
N PHE A 35 -22.06 4.34 -3.53
CA PHE A 35 -22.78 3.43 -4.40
C PHE A 35 -21.91 2.79 -5.49
N SER A 36 -20.61 3.09 -5.56
CA SER A 36 -19.75 2.34 -6.46
C SER A 36 -19.44 0.99 -5.86
N ASP A 37 -19.51 -0.05 -6.69
CA ASP A 37 -19.07 -1.39 -6.34
C ASP A 37 -17.58 -1.34 -5.99
N HIS A 38 -17.30 -1.25 -4.70
CA HIS A 38 -15.98 -1.39 -4.13
C HIS A 38 -15.97 -2.77 -3.50
N ASP A 39 -15.13 -3.66 -4.04
CA ASP A 39 -14.90 -4.99 -3.48
C ASP A 39 -13.99 -4.87 -2.26
N LEU A 40 -14.50 -4.20 -1.23
CA LEU A 40 -13.84 -3.97 0.03
C LEU A 40 -14.52 -4.85 1.06
N GLN A 41 -13.76 -5.80 1.59
CA GLN A 41 -14.21 -6.65 2.67
C GLN A 41 -14.20 -5.84 3.96
N TYR A 42 -15.37 -5.66 4.55
CA TYR A 42 -15.56 -5.04 5.86
C TYR A 42 -16.15 -6.11 6.79
N PRO A 43 -15.33 -6.75 7.64
CA PRO A 43 -15.88 -7.70 8.61
C PRO A 43 -16.83 -6.95 9.56
N PRO A 44 -17.89 -7.62 10.05
CA PRO A 44 -18.88 -6.99 10.92
C PRO A 44 -18.32 -6.65 12.31
N SER A 45 -17.23 -7.32 12.71
CA SER A 45 -16.52 -7.10 13.97
C SER A 45 -15.00 -7.20 13.76
N PRO A 46 -14.18 -6.53 14.58
CA PRO A 46 -12.71 -6.66 14.51
C PRO A 46 -12.21 -8.10 14.66
N GLU A 47 -12.90 -8.92 15.44
CA GLU A 47 -12.55 -10.32 15.72
C GLU A 47 -12.70 -11.22 14.48
N GLU A 48 -13.54 -10.83 13.53
CA GLU A 48 -13.79 -11.55 12.28
C GLU A 48 -12.86 -11.13 11.13
N MET A 49 -11.90 -10.23 11.39
CA MET A 49 -10.91 -9.83 10.40
C MET A 49 -9.90 -10.97 10.14
N ASP A 50 -9.81 -11.43 8.89
CA ASP A 50 -8.80 -12.39 8.45
C ASP A 50 -7.47 -11.68 8.15
N TRP A 51 -6.56 -11.69 9.11
CA TRP A 51 -5.21 -11.14 8.95
C TRP A 51 -4.26 -12.00 8.12
N SER A 52 -4.63 -13.24 7.78
CA SER A 52 -3.72 -14.18 7.12
C SER A 52 -3.36 -13.80 5.69
N ALA A 53 -4.26 -13.11 4.99
CA ALA A 53 -4.00 -12.54 3.69
C ALA A 53 -2.92 -11.44 3.72
N HIS A 54 -2.79 -10.72 4.84
CA HIS A 54 -1.86 -9.61 5.00
C HIS A 54 -0.55 -10.03 5.68
N TYR A 55 -0.63 -10.87 6.72
CA TYR A 55 0.49 -11.27 7.56
C TYR A 55 0.50 -12.79 7.81
N PRO A 56 0.74 -13.62 6.77
CA PRO A 56 0.55 -15.07 6.85
C PRO A 56 1.39 -15.77 7.94
N ASN A 57 2.53 -15.19 8.31
CA ASN A 57 3.45 -15.76 9.29
C ASN A 57 3.39 -15.07 10.67
N LEU A 58 2.48 -14.11 10.87
CA LEU A 58 2.44 -13.26 12.07
C LEU A 58 1.03 -13.14 12.69
N LEU A 59 0.18 -14.15 12.47
CA LEU A 59 -1.25 -14.19 12.87
C LEU A 59 -1.49 -14.02 14.38
N ASN A 60 -0.50 -14.35 15.19
CA ASN A 60 -0.52 -14.28 16.64
C ASN A 60 -0.22 -12.88 17.18
N ARG A 61 -0.07 -11.87 16.31
CA ARG A 61 0.21 -10.50 16.69
C ARG A 61 -0.93 -9.61 16.19
N PRO A 62 -1.48 -8.73 17.03
CA PRO A 62 -2.45 -7.76 16.57
C PRO A 62 -1.75 -6.69 15.71
N VAL A 63 -2.51 -6.07 14.80
CA VAL A 63 -2.12 -4.79 14.20
C VAL A 63 -2.21 -3.72 15.28
N GLU A 64 -1.11 -3.00 15.48
CA GLU A 64 -1.03 -1.96 16.52
C GLU A 64 -1.16 -0.55 15.91
N PHE A 65 -0.66 -0.35 14.68
CA PHE A 65 -0.74 0.94 14.00
C PHE A 65 -1.69 0.88 12.80
N ALA A 66 -2.54 1.89 12.69
CA ALA A 66 -3.41 2.10 11.53
C ALA A 66 -3.11 3.48 10.91
N ASP A 67 -2.73 3.50 9.63
CA ASP A 67 -2.54 4.71 8.83
C ASP A 67 -3.78 4.94 7.97
N ILE A 68 -4.64 5.86 8.41
CA ILE A 68 -5.90 6.20 7.73
C ILE A 68 -5.63 7.26 6.67
N GLY A 69 -5.90 6.90 5.41
CA GLY A 69 -5.52 7.73 4.27
C GLY A 69 -4.04 7.56 3.93
N CYS A 70 -3.50 6.34 4.04
CA CYS A 70 -2.07 6.06 3.91
C CYS A 70 -1.50 6.46 2.54
N GLY A 71 -2.35 6.68 1.54
CA GLY A 71 -1.96 7.06 0.18
C GLY A 71 -1.07 5.97 -0.43
N PHE A 72 0.20 6.30 -0.66
CA PHE A 72 1.20 5.36 -1.18
C PHE A 72 1.89 4.52 -0.11
N GLY A 73 1.54 4.71 1.17
CA GLY A 73 2.20 4.04 2.29
C GLY A 73 3.61 4.57 2.60
N GLY A 74 3.96 5.78 2.14
CA GLY A 74 5.28 6.35 2.39
C GLY A 74 5.62 6.48 3.88
N LEU A 75 4.63 6.80 4.72
CA LEU A 75 4.78 6.80 6.17
C LEU A 75 5.04 5.40 6.71
N LEU A 76 4.22 4.41 6.34
CA LEU A 76 4.39 3.01 6.76
C LEU A 76 5.76 2.45 6.37
N ILE A 77 6.23 2.73 5.15
CA ILE A 77 7.56 2.32 4.69
C ILE A 77 8.66 2.95 5.54
N ALA A 78 8.51 4.22 5.93
CA ALA A 78 9.48 4.91 6.78
C ALA A 78 9.47 4.40 8.23
N LEU A 79 8.31 3.96 8.74
CA LEU A 79 8.15 3.45 10.09
C LEU A 79 8.62 1.98 10.24
N ALA A 80 8.50 1.17 9.19
CA ALA A 80 8.88 -0.25 9.22
C ALA A 80 10.29 -0.53 9.79
N PRO A 81 11.38 0.18 9.38
CA PRO A 81 12.71 -0.07 9.97
C PRO A 81 12.85 0.42 11.42
N LEU A 82 12.00 1.34 11.88
CA LEU A 82 12.05 1.87 13.24
C LEU A 82 11.30 0.97 14.23
N TYR A 83 10.27 0.27 13.74
CA TYR A 83 9.43 -0.63 14.54
C TYR A 83 9.27 -1.97 13.81
N PRO A 84 10.34 -2.78 13.70
CA PRO A 84 10.34 -4.03 12.93
C PRO A 84 9.38 -5.10 13.47
N GLU A 85 8.99 -4.95 14.73
CA GLU A 85 8.11 -5.86 15.45
C GLU A 85 6.65 -5.37 15.46
N THR A 86 6.36 -4.18 14.94
CA THR A 86 5.01 -3.63 14.99
C THR A 86 4.29 -3.90 13.68
N LEU A 87 3.13 -4.57 13.76
CA LEU A 87 2.26 -4.74 12.60
C LEU A 87 1.52 -3.43 12.32
N MET A 88 1.58 -2.97 11.07
CA MET A 88 0.99 -1.70 10.65
C MET A 88 0.15 -1.87 9.39
N LEU A 89 -1.09 -1.38 9.42
CA LEU A 89 -2.02 -1.42 8.30
C LEU A 89 -2.25 -0.01 7.72
N GLY A 90 -2.31 0.11 6.39
CA GLY A 90 -2.72 1.33 5.70
C GLY A 90 -4.04 1.14 4.95
N LYS A 91 -4.94 2.13 5.03
CA LYS A 91 -6.22 2.15 4.30
C LYS A 91 -6.46 3.44 3.55
#